data_AF-A0A8B7YH10-F1
#
_entry.id   AF-A0A8B7YH10-F1
#
_cell.length_a   1.000
_cell.length_b   1.000
_cell.length_c   1.000
_cell.angle_alpha   90.00
_cell.angle_beta   90.00
_cell.angle_gamma   90.00
#
_symmetry.space_group_name_H-M   'P 1'
#
loop_
_entity.id
_entity.type
_entity.pdbx_description
1 polymer ?
#
loop_
_entity_poly.entity_id
_entity_poly.type
_entity_poly.pdbx_seq_one_letter_code
_entity_poly.pdbx_strand_id
1 'polypeptide(L)'
;MAAITVFLYQICDALDGKQCYRWLTNKMDYSLPELVDHASDSVSTVFVTIELAICMRLGHRPDLFLTLMFSAMFMFYTAHWQTYISGVVRFGTLDVTESELALCFGFLLTAILGQQFWVQKVFGMEWRGMIVLAVALMGAIKFINHAIYIWRRGHRLTTGGTSVLSPLMGISTIFFLAVVTKATTNLFDHQPCIFLIVFALLEAKMSNKLIIAYMTKSELTQLDSILLGPIVLLANQLLGNPLSGHILLWATLVYAATDLFIYLRKAILDICDLLDQPFISRYPIKDTANGNGCSDGEAVHAVQGPSAKKR
;
A
#
# COMPACT_ATOMS: atom_id res chain seq x y z
N MET A 1 5.02 5.40 21.87
CA MET A 1 4.60 6.22 20.71
C MET A 1 4.26 5.34 19.51
N ALA A 2 5.17 4.50 18.98
CA ALA A 2 4.89 3.64 17.80
C ALA A 2 3.57 2.83 17.90
N ALA A 3 3.33 2.13 19.01
CA ALA A 3 2.08 1.39 19.23
C ALA A 3 0.82 2.28 19.12
N ILE A 4 0.88 3.50 19.65
CA ILE A 4 -0.22 4.46 19.60
C ILE A 4 -0.39 4.99 18.17
N THR A 5 0.70 5.31 17.48
CA THR A 5 0.68 5.78 16.10
C THR A 5 0.02 4.76 15.17
N VAL A 6 0.46 3.50 15.23
CA VAL A 6 -0.09 2.42 14.40
C VAL A 6 -1.55 2.13 14.74
N PHE A 7 -1.89 2.12 16.03
CA PHE A 7 -3.28 1.95 16.46
C PHE A 7 -4.20 3.10 16.00
N LEU A 8 -3.73 4.35 16.08
CA LEU A 8 -4.48 5.49 15.59
C LEU A 8 -4.61 5.49 14.06
N TYR A 9 -3.56 5.09 13.33
CA TYR A 9 -3.61 4.92 11.88
C TYR A 9 -4.71 3.93 11.50
N GLN A 10 -4.76 2.76 12.13
CA GLN A 10 -5.80 1.74 11.91
C GLN A 10 -7.22 2.22 12.16
N ILE A 11 -7.39 3.05 13.20
CA ILE A 11 -8.69 3.66 13.46
C ILE A 11 -9.06 4.63 12.32
N CYS A 12 -8.12 5.46 11.87
CA CYS A 12 -8.38 6.41 10.80
C CYS A 12 -8.71 5.69 9.48
N ASP A 13 -7.95 4.66 9.15
CA ASP A 13 -8.13 3.75 8.02
C ASP A 13 -9.52 3.08 8.05
N ALA A 14 -9.89 2.43 9.15
CA ALA A 14 -11.22 1.82 9.29
C ALA A 14 -12.40 2.82 9.29
N LEU A 15 -12.14 4.10 9.55
CA LEU A 15 -13.16 5.15 9.54
C LEU A 15 -13.38 5.78 8.17
N ASP A 16 -12.36 5.82 7.30
CA ASP A 16 -12.44 6.56 6.04
C ASP A 16 -13.42 5.90 5.05
N GLY A 17 -13.43 4.57 4.95
CA GLY A 17 -14.33 3.82 4.08
C GLY A 17 -15.79 3.97 4.53
N LYS A 18 -16.03 4.01 5.85
CA LYS A 18 -17.36 4.26 6.41
C LYS A 18 -17.84 5.67 6.12
N GLN A 19 -16.96 6.67 6.25
CA GLN A 19 -17.31 8.06 5.93
C GLN A 19 -17.55 8.25 4.44
N CYS A 20 -16.71 7.66 3.59
CA CYS A 20 -16.84 7.73 2.14
C CYS A 20 -18.13 7.06 1.66
N TYR A 21 -18.49 5.90 2.22
CA TYR A 21 -19.76 5.24 1.94
C TYR A 21 -20.98 6.13 2.26
N ARG A 22 -20.95 6.83 3.39
CA ARG A 22 -22.03 7.75 3.77
C ARG A 22 -22.11 8.94 2.82
N TRP A 23 -20.97 9.42 2.33
CA TRP A 23 -20.88 10.57 1.43
C TRP A 23 -21.30 10.23 -0.01
N LEU A 24 -20.95 9.03 -0.50
CA LEU A 24 -21.21 8.60 -1.88
C LEU A 24 -22.66 8.20 -2.17
N THR A 25 -23.62 8.58 -1.32
CA THR A 25 -25.06 8.21 -1.36
C THR A 25 -25.60 7.95 -2.79
N ASN A 26 -25.57 6.68 -3.22
CA ASN A 26 -26.03 6.17 -4.53
C ASN A 26 -25.30 6.66 -5.81
N LYS A 27 -24.09 7.24 -5.72
CA LYS A 27 -23.38 7.83 -6.88
C LYS A 27 -22.25 6.98 -7.48
N MET A 28 -21.76 5.92 -6.82
CA MET A 28 -20.61 5.16 -7.32
C MET A 28 -20.59 3.69 -6.88
N ASP A 29 -19.93 2.86 -7.69
CA ASP A 29 -19.44 1.54 -7.29
C ASP A 29 -18.34 1.68 -6.21
N TYR A 30 -18.28 0.71 -5.30
CA TYR A 30 -17.48 0.68 -4.08
C TYR A 30 -15.94 0.72 -4.27
N SER A 31 -15.45 0.86 -5.50
CA SER A 31 -14.04 0.69 -5.88
C SER A 31 -13.14 1.88 -5.56
N LEU A 32 -13.69 3.10 -5.42
CA LEU A 32 -12.88 4.28 -5.18
C LEU A 32 -12.33 4.40 -3.74
N PRO A 33 -13.15 4.27 -2.69
CA PRO A 33 -12.64 4.29 -1.32
C PRO A 33 -11.57 3.19 -1.13
N GLU A 34 -11.83 1.98 -1.66
CA GLU A 34 -10.92 0.84 -1.64
C GLU A 34 -9.59 1.14 -2.37
N LEU A 35 -9.63 1.90 -3.48
CA LEU A 35 -8.42 2.32 -4.18
C LEU A 35 -7.54 3.25 -3.33
N VAL A 36 -8.13 4.26 -2.68
CA VAL A 36 -7.39 5.25 -1.90
C VAL A 36 -6.81 4.62 -0.62
N ASP A 37 -7.59 3.77 0.03
CA ASP A 37 -7.22 2.95 1.18
C ASP A 37 -5.96 2.11 0.87
N HIS A 38 -6.04 1.24 -0.14
CA HIS A 38 -4.92 0.38 -0.51
C HIS A 38 -3.71 1.16 -1.07
N ALA A 39 -3.94 2.31 -1.71
CA ALA A 39 -2.86 3.20 -2.13
C ALA A 39 -2.07 3.74 -0.94
N SER A 40 -2.78 4.17 0.12
CA SER A 40 -2.18 4.57 1.39
C SER A 40 -1.43 3.42 2.04
N ASP A 41 -2.03 2.23 2.09
CA ASP A 41 -1.43 1.05 2.71
C ASP A 41 -0.12 0.62 2.10
N SER A 42 0.01 0.73 0.77
CA SER A 42 1.26 0.42 0.09
C SER A 42 2.43 1.28 0.57
N VAL A 43 2.16 2.53 0.95
CA VAL A 43 3.16 3.48 1.46
C VAL A 43 3.34 3.33 2.96
N SER A 44 2.25 3.19 3.72
CA SER A 44 2.29 3.03 5.18
C SER A 44 3.03 1.76 5.58
N THR A 45 2.87 0.67 4.82
CA THR A 45 3.58 -0.60 5.01
C THR A 45 5.10 -0.41 5.04
N VAL A 46 5.65 0.50 4.24
CA VAL A 46 7.09 0.83 4.25
C VAL A 46 7.51 1.36 5.61
N PHE A 47 6.79 2.35 6.12
CA PHE A 47 7.12 3.00 7.38
C PHE A 47 6.90 2.07 8.58
N VAL A 48 5.78 1.36 8.61
CA VAL A 48 5.48 0.37 9.68
C VAL A 48 6.55 -0.72 9.73
N THR A 49 7.02 -1.19 8.59
CA THR A 49 8.08 -2.21 8.54
C THR A 49 9.43 -1.64 9.01
N ILE A 50 9.73 -0.36 8.77
CA ILE A 50 10.92 0.32 9.33
C ILE A 50 10.79 0.47 10.84
N GLU A 51 9.61 0.86 11.34
CA GLU A 51 9.35 0.96 12.77
C GLU A 51 9.55 -0.39 13.46
N LEU A 52 9.04 -1.48 12.88
CA LEU A 52 9.28 -2.83 13.37
C LEU A 52 10.78 -3.20 13.33
N ALA A 53 11.49 -2.81 12.27
CA ALA A 53 12.93 -3.06 12.16
C ALA A 53 13.74 -2.31 13.23
N ILE A 54 13.37 -1.05 13.53
CA ILE A 54 13.96 -0.25 14.61
C ILE A 54 13.65 -0.90 15.96
N CYS A 55 12.39 -1.28 16.18
CA CYS A 55 11.91 -1.96 17.38
C CYS A 55 12.74 -3.22 17.69
N MET A 56 13.03 -4.03 16.68
CA MET A 56 13.82 -5.27 16.82
C MET A 56 15.33 -5.08 16.62
N ARG A 57 15.82 -3.84 16.50
CA ARG A 57 17.24 -3.49 16.26
C ARG A 57 17.85 -4.21 15.04
N LEU A 58 17.09 -4.38 13.97
CA LEU A 58 17.53 -5.08 12.75
C LEU A 58 18.66 -4.35 12.01
N GLY A 59 18.97 -3.09 12.35
CA GLY A 59 20.15 -2.39 11.82
C GLY A 59 21.49 -3.10 12.09
N HIS A 60 21.56 -3.96 13.13
CA HIS A 60 22.75 -4.78 13.41
C HIS A 60 22.74 -6.15 12.69
N ARG A 61 21.65 -6.45 11.98
CA ARG A 61 21.40 -7.69 11.22
C ARG A 61 20.74 -7.32 9.89
N PRO A 62 21.49 -6.66 8.98
CA PRO A 62 20.92 -6.12 7.74
C PRO A 62 20.32 -7.21 6.84
N ASP A 63 20.79 -8.45 6.94
CA ASP A 63 20.20 -9.64 6.31
C ASP A 63 18.74 -9.89 6.75
N LEU A 64 18.47 -9.82 8.05
CA LEU A 64 17.12 -9.94 8.59
C LEU A 64 16.27 -8.73 8.21
N PHE A 65 16.88 -7.54 8.15
CA PHE A 65 16.16 -6.33 7.75
C PHE A 65 15.68 -6.42 6.28
N LEU A 66 16.57 -6.83 5.37
CA LEU A 66 16.24 -7.08 3.97
C LEU A 66 15.11 -8.12 3.85
N THR A 67 15.23 -9.23 4.57
CA THR A 67 14.24 -10.32 4.54
C THR A 67 12.88 -9.86 5.01
N LEU A 68 12.82 -9.11 6.12
CA LEU A 68 11.57 -8.56 6.65
C LEU A 68 10.92 -7.61 5.64
N MET A 69 11.70 -6.67 5.09
CA MET A 69 11.21 -5.71 4.11
C MET A 69 10.64 -6.41 2.90
N PHE A 70 11.43 -7.26 2.23
CA PHE A 70 10.99 -7.93 1.01
C PHE A 70 9.79 -8.85 1.25
N SER A 71 9.72 -9.50 2.41
CA SER A 71 8.56 -10.31 2.78
C SER A 71 7.30 -9.47 2.91
N ALA A 72 7.37 -8.33 3.61
CA ALA A 72 6.22 -7.42 3.77
C ALA A 72 5.72 -6.91 2.42
N MET A 73 6.63 -6.41 1.58
CA MET A 73 6.28 -5.89 0.24
C MET A 73 5.67 -6.97 -0.65
N PHE A 74 6.30 -8.15 -0.68
CA PHE A 74 5.86 -9.24 -1.54
C PHE A 74 4.49 -9.79 -1.11
N MET A 75 4.23 -9.87 0.19
CA MET A 75 2.90 -10.25 0.69
C MET A 75 1.83 -9.26 0.23
N PHE A 76 2.08 -7.96 0.38
CA PHE A 76 1.16 -6.92 -0.06
C PHE A 76 0.90 -6.99 -1.58
N TYR A 77 1.97 -7.07 -2.37
CA TYR A 77 1.88 -7.16 -3.83
C TYR A 77 1.10 -8.40 -4.29
N THR A 78 1.37 -9.57 -3.69
CA THR A 78 0.77 -10.83 -4.14
C THR A 78 -0.72 -10.94 -3.80
N ALA A 79 -1.18 -10.29 -2.71
CA ALA A 79 -2.60 -10.16 -2.42
C ALA A 79 -3.32 -9.37 -3.53
N HIS A 80 -2.75 -8.23 -3.93
CA HIS A 80 -3.30 -7.40 -5.00
C HIS A 80 -3.17 -8.05 -6.39
N TRP A 81 -2.12 -8.82 -6.63
CA TRP A 81 -1.98 -9.60 -7.86
C TRP A 81 -3.09 -10.65 -7.96
N GLN A 82 -3.38 -11.34 -6.87
CA GLN A 82 -4.49 -12.28 -6.83
C GLN A 82 -5.83 -11.59 -7.12
N THR A 83 -6.08 -10.41 -6.54
CA THR A 83 -7.29 -9.61 -6.79
C THR A 83 -7.37 -9.17 -8.25
N TYR A 84 -6.27 -8.67 -8.83
CA TYR A 84 -6.19 -8.26 -10.24
C TYR A 84 -6.66 -9.35 -11.21
N ILE A 85 -6.26 -10.60 -10.98
CA ILE A 85 -6.65 -11.72 -11.85
C ILE A 85 -8.07 -12.22 -11.57
N SER A 86 -8.42 -12.34 -10.30
CA SER A 86 -9.63 -13.08 -9.90
C SER A 86 -10.87 -12.22 -9.71
N GLY A 87 -10.69 -10.90 -9.55
CA GLY A 87 -11.73 -9.95 -9.22
C GLY A 87 -12.28 -10.03 -7.80
N VAL A 88 -11.62 -10.76 -6.89
CA VAL A 88 -12.11 -10.95 -5.52
C VAL A 88 -10.96 -10.83 -4.54
N VAL A 89 -11.06 -9.89 -3.59
CA VAL A 89 -10.18 -9.84 -2.42
C VAL A 89 -10.52 -10.99 -1.48
N ARG A 90 -9.50 -11.72 -1.02
CA ARG A 90 -9.69 -12.88 -0.13
C ARG A 90 -9.00 -12.67 1.19
N PHE A 91 -9.80 -12.72 2.24
CA PHE A 91 -9.30 -12.66 3.60
C PHE A 91 -8.99 -14.06 4.14
N GLY A 92 -7.85 -14.21 4.81
CA GLY A 92 -7.48 -15.39 5.57
C GLY A 92 -7.98 -15.33 7.01
N THR A 93 -7.69 -16.38 7.79
CA THR A 93 -7.96 -16.42 9.24
C THR A 93 -7.01 -15.54 10.05
N LEU A 94 -5.81 -15.31 9.51
CA LEU A 94 -4.88 -14.28 9.97
C LEU A 94 -4.65 -13.38 8.77
N ASP A 95 -5.03 -12.12 8.92
CA ASP A 95 -4.94 -11.11 7.87
C ASP A 95 -4.35 -9.80 8.42
N VAL A 96 -4.57 -8.70 7.70
CA VAL A 96 -4.04 -7.38 8.03
C VAL A 96 -4.34 -7.02 9.50
N THR A 97 -5.58 -7.13 9.95
CA THR A 97 -5.98 -6.75 11.32
C THR A 97 -5.26 -7.53 12.42
N GLU A 98 -5.11 -8.85 12.31
CA GLU A 98 -4.38 -9.63 13.33
C GLU A 98 -2.88 -9.35 13.29
N SER A 99 -2.33 -9.15 12.09
CA SER A 99 -0.91 -8.78 11.90
C SER A 99 -0.60 -7.43 12.55
N GLU A 100 -1.54 -6.51 12.43
CA GLU A 100 -1.53 -5.17 12.99
C GLU A 100 -1.67 -5.12 14.51
N LEU A 101 -2.55 -5.95 15.08
CA LEU A 101 -2.62 -6.12 16.53
C LEU A 101 -1.35 -6.77 17.08
N ALA A 102 -0.76 -7.72 16.35
CA ALA A 102 0.52 -8.33 16.71
C ALA A 102 1.67 -7.29 16.67
N LEU A 103 1.67 -6.37 15.70
CA LEU A 103 2.60 -5.24 15.65
C LEU A 103 2.43 -4.32 16.86
N CYS A 104 1.20 -3.92 17.17
CA CYS A 104 0.89 -3.09 18.35
C CYS A 104 1.39 -3.78 19.63
N PHE A 105 1.13 -5.08 19.79
CA PHE A 105 1.61 -5.86 20.92
C PHE A 105 3.15 -5.89 20.97
N GLY A 106 3.83 -6.12 19.84
CA GLY A 106 5.29 -6.09 19.76
C GLY A 106 5.88 -4.74 20.18
N PHE A 107 5.28 -3.63 19.77
CA PHE A 107 5.70 -2.29 20.19
C PHE A 107 5.49 -2.05 21.68
N LEU A 108 4.36 -2.50 22.25
CA LEU A 108 4.09 -2.40 23.69
C LEU A 108 5.07 -3.27 24.50
N LEU A 109 5.31 -4.50 24.06
CA LEU A 109 6.27 -5.41 24.67
C LEU A 109 7.67 -4.77 24.72
N THR A 110 8.07 -4.12 23.63
CA THR A 110 9.35 -3.40 23.53
C THR A 110 9.40 -2.17 24.42
N ALA A 111 8.29 -1.47 24.59
CA ALA A 111 8.21 -0.32 25.50
C ALA A 111 8.40 -0.74 26.97
N ILE A 112 7.92 -1.94 27.34
CA ILE A 112 8.02 -2.48 28.71
C ILE A 112 9.38 -3.14 28.96
N LEU A 113 9.79 -4.06 28.07
CA LEU A 113 10.99 -4.90 28.25
C LEU A 113 12.28 -4.28 27.66
N GLY A 114 12.13 -3.23 26.86
CA GLY A 114 13.23 -2.61 26.11
C GLY A 114 13.62 -3.40 24.85
N GLN A 115 14.30 -2.73 23.92
CA GLN A 115 14.72 -3.31 22.64
C GLN A 115 15.74 -4.46 22.79
N GLN A 116 16.40 -4.58 23.94
CA GLN A 116 17.36 -5.67 24.20
C GLN A 116 16.68 -7.04 24.23
N PHE A 117 15.39 -7.09 24.58
CA PHE A 117 14.58 -8.30 24.55
C PHE A 117 14.72 -9.06 23.22
N TRP A 118 14.65 -8.35 22.10
CA TRP A 118 14.69 -8.94 20.76
C TRP A 118 16.03 -9.60 20.38
N VAL A 119 17.11 -9.23 21.07
CA VAL A 119 18.47 -9.75 20.83
C VAL A 119 18.78 -10.94 21.75
N GLN A 120 17.93 -11.20 22.74
CA GLN A 120 18.09 -12.37 23.60
C GLN A 120 17.92 -13.66 22.79
N LYS A 121 18.76 -14.65 23.09
CA LYS A 121 18.74 -15.96 22.43
C LYS A 121 17.84 -16.92 23.20
N VAL A 122 17.00 -17.63 22.46
CA VAL A 122 16.17 -18.74 22.92
C VAL A 122 16.41 -19.90 21.96
N PHE A 123 16.75 -21.08 22.49
CA PHE A 123 17.16 -22.25 21.68
C PHE A 123 18.28 -21.96 20.65
N GLY A 124 19.19 -21.04 20.98
CA GLY A 124 20.30 -20.66 20.11
C GLY A 124 19.99 -19.60 19.04
N MET A 125 18.73 -19.20 18.87
CA MET A 125 18.29 -18.16 17.92
C MET A 125 17.79 -16.91 18.66
N GLU A 126 18.05 -15.73 18.11
CA GLU A 126 17.53 -14.48 18.67
C GLU A 126 16.02 -14.34 18.39
N TRP A 127 15.26 -13.73 19.29
CA TRP A 127 13.83 -13.45 19.09
C TRP A 127 13.53 -12.75 17.76
N ARG A 128 14.31 -11.72 17.42
CA ARG A 128 14.16 -11.02 16.13
C ARG A 128 14.32 -11.93 14.91
N GLY A 129 15.23 -12.91 14.99
CA GLY A 129 15.45 -13.88 13.92
C GLY A 129 14.26 -14.81 13.75
N MET A 130 13.72 -15.31 14.86
CA MET A 130 12.53 -16.18 14.86
C MET A 130 11.31 -15.46 14.28
N ILE A 131 11.07 -14.19 14.66
CA ILE A 131 9.95 -13.41 14.15
C ILE A 131 10.10 -13.14 12.65
N VAL A 132 11.28 -12.69 12.19
CA VAL A 132 11.51 -12.44 10.76
C VAL A 132 11.35 -13.71 9.93
N LEU A 133 11.85 -14.84 10.43
CA LEU A 133 11.66 -16.14 9.78
C LEU A 133 10.18 -16.54 9.73
N ALA A 134 9.43 -16.35 10.83
CA ALA A 134 8.00 -16.63 10.86
C ALA A 134 7.23 -15.78 9.84
N VAL A 135 7.52 -14.48 9.74
CA VAL A 135 6.93 -13.58 8.74
C VAL A 135 7.25 -14.05 7.31
N ALA A 136 8.51 -14.40 7.03
CA ALA A 136 8.92 -14.89 5.71
C ALA A 136 8.22 -16.22 5.35
N LEU A 137 8.09 -17.14 6.31
CA LEU A 137 7.40 -18.42 6.11
C LEU A 137 5.90 -18.22 5.87
N MET A 138 5.24 -17.36 6.65
CA MET A 138 3.84 -17.01 6.45
C MET A 138 3.62 -16.38 5.06
N GLY A 139 4.52 -15.48 4.65
CA GLY A 139 4.49 -14.88 3.32
C GLY A 139 4.66 -15.90 2.20
N ALA A 140 5.57 -16.86 2.35
CA ALA A 140 5.74 -17.95 1.38
C ALA A 140 4.47 -18.82 1.28
N ILE A 141 3.85 -19.16 2.42
CA ILE A 141 2.59 -19.94 2.45
C ILE A 141 1.47 -19.17 1.74
N LYS A 142 1.29 -17.88 2.05
CA LYS A 142 0.29 -17.01 1.40
C LYS A 142 0.54 -16.92 -0.11
N PHE A 143 1.79 -16.74 -0.53
CA PHE A 143 2.15 -16.73 -1.95
C PHE A 143 1.81 -18.06 -2.65
N ILE A 144 2.15 -19.20 -2.06
CA ILE A 144 1.81 -20.51 -2.64
C ILE A 144 0.29 -20.64 -2.79
N ASN A 145 -0.48 -20.23 -1.79
CA ASN A 145 -1.94 -20.24 -1.85
C ASN A 145 -2.48 -19.33 -2.97
N HIS A 146 -1.94 -18.12 -3.10
CA HIS A 146 -2.28 -17.19 -4.19
C HIS A 146 -1.92 -17.79 -5.55
N ALA A 147 -0.73 -18.36 -5.71
CA ALA A 147 -0.26 -18.97 -6.95
C ALA A 147 -1.12 -20.17 -7.38
N ILE A 148 -1.46 -21.07 -6.45
CA ILE A 148 -2.37 -22.20 -6.72
C ILE A 148 -3.75 -21.69 -7.16
N TYR A 149 -4.25 -20.64 -6.50
CA TYR A 149 -5.55 -20.06 -6.83
C TYR A 149 -5.54 -19.41 -8.22
N ILE A 150 -4.52 -18.60 -8.51
CA ILE A 150 -4.27 -18.00 -9.82
C ILE A 150 -4.18 -19.08 -10.89
N TRP A 151 -3.45 -20.17 -10.66
CA TRP A 151 -3.35 -21.28 -11.60
C TRP A 151 -4.72 -21.92 -11.89
N ARG A 152 -5.53 -22.15 -10.86
CA ARG A 152 -6.86 -22.76 -10.99
C ARG A 152 -7.89 -21.87 -11.71
N ARG A 153 -7.82 -20.54 -11.53
CA ARG A 153 -8.80 -19.59 -12.08
C ARG A 153 -8.34 -18.81 -13.32
N GLY A 154 -7.05 -18.50 -13.42
CA GLY A 154 -6.46 -17.72 -14.50
C GLY A 154 -6.63 -18.38 -15.88
N HIS A 155 -6.82 -19.69 -15.93
CA HIS A 155 -7.13 -20.43 -17.16
C HIS A 155 -8.53 -20.13 -17.73
N ARG A 156 -9.43 -19.49 -16.97
CA ARG A 156 -10.85 -19.27 -17.33
C ARG A 156 -11.26 -17.80 -17.39
N LEU A 157 -10.47 -16.89 -16.85
CA LEU A 157 -10.88 -15.51 -16.54
C LEU A 157 -9.78 -14.50 -16.91
N THR A 158 -9.19 -14.60 -18.10
CA THR A 158 -8.43 -13.47 -18.66
C THR A 158 -9.41 -12.33 -18.98
N THR A 159 -9.85 -11.62 -17.94
CA THR A 159 -10.62 -10.37 -18.06
C THR A 159 -9.75 -9.40 -18.85
N GLY A 160 -10.11 -9.15 -20.11
CA GLY A 160 -9.43 -8.19 -20.98
C GLY A 160 -8.19 -8.70 -21.72
N GLY A 161 -7.93 -10.02 -21.82
CA GLY A 161 -6.79 -10.53 -22.61
C GLY A 161 -5.40 -10.27 -22.01
N THR A 162 -5.33 -9.80 -20.77
CA THR A 162 -4.06 -9.52 -20.08
C THR A 162 -3.41 -10.80 -19.55
N SER A 163 -2.07 -10.87 -19.62
CA SER A 163 -1.32 -12.04 -19.14
C SER A 163 -1.43 -12.17 -17.62
N VAL A 164 -1.84 -13.35 -17.16
CA VAL A 164 -1.90 -13.76 -15.74
C VAL A 164 -0.53 -13.59 -15.05
N LEU A 165 0.55 -13.66 -15.82
CA LEU A 165 1.92 -13.52 -15.32
C LEU A 165 2.47 -12.09 -15.44
N SER A 166 1.73 -11.16 -16.06
CA SER A 166 2.22 -9.79 -16.24
C SER A 166 2.67 -9.14 -14.93
N PRO A 167 1.91 -9.22 -13.80
CA PRO A 167 2.36 -8.60 -12.55
C PRO A 167 3.65 -9.20 -11.99
N LEU A 168 4.01 -10.44 -12.34
CA LEU A 168 5.25 -11.05 -11.90
C LEU A 168 6.48 -10.30 -12.43
N MET A 169 6.40 -9.77 -13.65
CA MET A 169 7.54 -9.11 -14.29
C MET A 169 7.97 -7.84 -13.53
N GLY A 170 7.02 -7.01 -13.13
CA GLY A 170 7.28 -5.75 -12.41
C GLY A 170 7.97 -5.99 -11.07
N ILE A 171 7.37 -6.81 -10.20
CA ILE A 171 7.92 -7.10 -8.89
C ILE A 171 9.27 -7.83 -8.97
N SER A 172 9.41 -8.77 -9.93
CA SER A 172 10.68 -9.48 -10.14
C SER A 172 11.79 -8.54 -10.60
N THR A 173 11.47 -7.54 -11.43
CA THR A 173 12.45 -6.55 -11.89
C THR A 173 12.97 -5.71 -10.72
N ILE A 174 12.09 -5.24 -9.82
CA ILE A 174 12.48 -4.49 -8.63
C ILE A 174 13.37 -5.33 -7.72
N PHE A 175 12.96 -6.56 -7.42
CA PHE A 175 13.71 -7.44 -6.52
C PHE A 175 15.05 -7.84 -7.13
N PHE A 176 15.08 -8.12 -8.43
CA PHE A 176 16.32 -8.38 -9.16
C PHE A 176 17.26 -7.18 -9.09
N LEU A 177 16.80 -5.97 -9.40
CA LEU A 177 17.60 -4.75 -9.30
C LEU A 177 18.12 -4.53 -7.88
N ALA A 178 17.31 -4.79 -6.87
CA ALA A 178 17.71 -4.67 -5.47
C ALA A 178 18.81 -5.68 -5.10
N VAL A 179 18.64 -6.96 -5.46
CA VAL A 179 19.64 -8.00 -5.19
C VAL A 179 20.94 -7.73 -5.94
N VAL A 180 20.87 -7.34 -7.21
CA VAL A 180 22.06 -7.01 -8.01
C VAL A 180 22.75 -5.78 -7.47
N THR A 181 22.02 -4.71 -7.15
CA THR A 181 22.61 -3.49 -6.58
C THR A 181 23.25 -3.79 -5.23
N LYS A 182 22.62 -4.60 -4.38
CA LYS A 182 23.21 -5.07 -3.12
C LYS A 182 24.47 -5.92 -3.34
N ALA A 183 24.47 -6.79 -4.34
CA ALA A 183 25.59 -7.71 -4.60
C ALA A 183 26.80 -7.01 -5.25
N THR A 184 26.55 -5.96 -6.02
CA THR A 184 27.58 -5.26 -6.80
C THR A 184 28.08 -3.98 -6.14
N THR A 185 27.35 -3.44 -5.16
CA THR A 185 27.69 -2.19 -4.47
C THR A 185 27.73 -2.38 -2.95
N ASN A 186 28.57 -1.62 -2.26
CA ASN A 186 28.62 -1.60 -0.79
C ASN A 186 27.56 -0.66 -0.17
N LEU A 187 26.61 -0.14 -0.98
CA LEU A 187 25.62 0.84 -0.54
C LEU A 187 24.71 0.29 0.56
N PHE A 188 24.32 -0.98 0.42
CA PHE A 188 23.48 -1.64 1.40
C PHE A 188 24.19 -1.83 2.74
N ASP A 189 25.50 -2.11 2.74
CA ASP A 189 26.25 -2.34 3.97
C ASP A 189 26.48 -1.03 4.76
N HIS A 190 26.63 0.09 4.05
CA HIS A 190 26.82 1.41 4.67
C HIS A 190 25.51 2.13 5.02
N GLN A 191 24.48 2.04 4.17
CA GLN A 191 23.22 2.77 4.31
C GLN A 191 21.99 1.88 4.05
N PRO A 192 21.78 0.81 4.85
CA PRO A 192 20.73 -0.18 4.59
C PRO A 192 19.33 0.41 4.65
N CYS A 193 19.07 1.39 5.53
CA CYS A 193 17.75 2.00 5.67
C CYS A 193 17.32 2.73 4.38
N ILE A 194 18.18 3.61 3.86
CA ILE A 194 17.89 4.40 2.66
C ILE A 194 17.76 3.47 1.45
N PHE A 195 18.68 2.50 1.34
CA PHE A 195 18.62 1.47 0.31
C PHE A 195 17.28 0.76 0.29
N LEU A 196 16.81 0.28 1.46
CA LEU A 196 15.53 -0.43 1.56
C LEU A 196 14.34 0.50 1.29
N ILE A 197 14.35 1.74 1.78
CA ILE A 197 13.28 2.72 1.49
C ILE A 197 13.16 2.96 -0.01
N VAL A 198 14.27 3.10 -0.74
CA VAL A 198 14.24 3.29 -2.20
C VAL A 198 13.46 2.16 -2.87
N PHE A 199 13.88 0.91 -2.67
CA PHE A 199 13.22 -0.23 -3.30
C PHE A 199 11.79 -0.42 -2.79
N ALA A 200 11.51 0.04 -1.57
CA ALA A 200 10.18 0.03 -1.01
C ALA A 200 9.23 1.04 -1.65
N LEU A 201 9.67 2.26 -1.93
CA LEU A 201 8.86 3.23 -2.67
C LEU A 201 8.62 2.79 -4.12
N LEU A 202 9.61 2.10 -4.72
CA LEU A 202 9.46 1.47 -6.03
C LEU A 202 8.34 0.43 -6.04
N GLU A 203 8.36 -0.47 -5.06
CA GLU A 203 7.33 -1.49 -4.93
C GLU A 203 5.96 -0.87 -4.60
N ALA A 204 5.89 0.11 -3.70
CA ALA A 204 4.65 0.82 -3.38
C ALA A 204 4.02 1.41 -4.65
N LYS A 205 4.80 2.07 -5.52
CA LYS A 205 4.27 2.56 -6.81
C LYS A 205 3.77 1.43 -7.70
N MET A 206 4.49 0.32 -7.80
CA MET A 206 4.05 -0.82 -8.62
C MET A 206 2.77 -1.47 -8.09
N SER A 207 2.65 -1.60 -6.76
CA SER A 207 1.42 -2.01 -6.09
C SER A 207 0.26 -1.06 -6.42
N ASN A 208 0.47 0.25 -6.35
CA ASN A 208 -0.54 1.24 -6.76
C ASN A 208 -0.97 1.07 -8.22
N LYS A 209 -0.02 0.89 -9.15
CA LYS A 209 -0.34 0.64 -10.56
C LYS A 209 -1.17 -0.62 -10.76
N LEU A 210 -0.86 -1.68 -10.01
CA LEU A 210 -1.59 -2.94 -10.05
C LEU A 210 -3.03 -2.78 -9.52
N ILE A 211 -3.20 -2.06 -8.41
CA ILE A 211 -4.51 -1.74 -7.83
C ILE A 211 -5.33 -0.90 -8.81
N ILE A 212 -4.76 0.17 -9.37
CA ILE A 212 -5.44 1.03 -10.34
C ILE A 212 -5.84 0.22 -11.58
N ALA A 213 -4.94 -0.58 -12.14
CA ALA A 213 -5.24 -1.41 -13.30
C ALA A 213 -6.38 -2.41 -13.03
N TYR A 214 -6.44 -2.95 -11.81
CA TYR A 214 -7.55 -3.80 -11.38
C TYR A 214 -8.88 -3.02 -11.31
N MET A 215 -8.88 -1.84 -10.69
CA MET A 215 -10.08 -1.03 -10.49
C MET A 215 -10.63 -0.47 -11.82
N THR A 216 -9.75 -0.04 -12.72
CA THR A 216 -10.11 0.52 -14.03
C THR A 216 -10.27 -0.52 -15.12
N LYS A 217 -9.98 -1.80 -14.83
CA LYS A 217 -9.96 -2.90 -15.82
C LYS A 217 -9.01 -2.62 -16.99
N SER A 218 -7.89 -1.93 -16.73
CA SER A 218 -6.88 -1.60 -17.73
C SER A 218 -5.73 -2.59 -17.74
N GLU A 219 -4.93 -2.58 -18.82
CA GLU A 219 -3.70 -3.33 -18.86
C GLU A 219 -2.65 -2.76 -17.90
N LEU A 220 -1.86 -3.65 -17.28
CA LEU A 220 -0.79 -3.26 -16.37
C LEU A 220 0.53 -3.01 -17.14
N THR A 221 0.96 -1.74 -17.18
CA THR A 221 2.26 -1.37 -17.73
C THR A 221 3.41 -1.72 -16.76
N GLN A 222 4.30 -2.61 -17.19
CA GLN A 222 5.40 -3.13 -16.35
C GLN A 222 6.58 -2.17 -16.26
N LEU A 223 6.93 -1.51 -17.36
CA LEU A 223 7.99 -0.51 -17.38
C LEU A 223 7.46 0.81 -16.84
N ASP A 224 8.26 1.43 -15.99
CA ASP A 224 7.88 2.65 -15.30
C ASP A 224 9.11 3.53 -15.08
N SER A 225 8.89 4.85 -15.06
CA SER A 225 9.92 5.84 -14.78
C SER A 225 10.63 5.58 -13.46
N ILE A 226 9.94 5.00 -12.47
CA ILE A 226 10.51 4.76 -11.14
C ILE A 226 11.72 3.81 -11.15
N LEU A 227 11.86 2.98 -12.18
CA LEU A 227 13.01 2.07 -12.36
C LEU A 227 14.31 2.80 -12.77
N LEU A 228 14.21 4.05 -13.23
CA LEU A 228 15.37 4.82 -13.69
C LEU A 228 16.45 4.97 -12.60
N GLY A 229 16.05 5.22 -11.36
CA GLY A 229 16.97 5.42 -10.25
C GLY A 229 17.92 4.22 -10.02
N PRO A 230 17.39 3.00 -9.76
CA PRO A 230 18.23 1.81 -9.65
C PRO A 230 19.02 1.46 -10.91
N ILE A 231 18.49 1.73 -12.10
CA ILE A 231 19.23 1.52 -13.36
C ILE A 231 20.45 2.44 -13.41
N VAL A 232 20.32 3.71 -13.01
CA VAL A 232 21.44 4.66 -12.95
C VAL A 232 22.44 4.27 -11.85
N LEU A 233 21.97 3.78 -10.70
CA LEU A 233 22.85 3.23 -9.65
C LEU A 233 23.70 2.07 -10.18
N LEU A 234 23.08 1.13 -10.89
CA LEU A 234 23.78 0.00 -11.49
C LEU A 234 24.73 0.45 -12.61
N ALA A 235 24.31 1.36 -13.48
CA ALA A 235 25.14 1.91 -14.53
C ALA A 235 26.37 2.65 -13.97
N ASN A 236 26.21 3.43 -12.89
CA ASN A 236 27.32 4.08 -12.20
C ASN A 236 28.35 3.05 -11.72
N GLN A 237 27.90 1.94 -11.14
CA GLN A 237 28.79 0.85 -10.73
C GLN A 237 29.50 0.20 -11.92
N LEU A 238 28.77 -0.10 -13.00
CA LEU A 238 29.34 -0.73 -14.22
C LEU A 238 30.37 0.17 -14.93
N LEU A 239 30.22 1.48 -14.81
CA LEU A 239 31.16 2.48 -15.35
C LEU A 239 32.35 2.78 -14.42
N GLY A 240 32.51 2.02 -13.32
CA GLY A 240 33.62 2.21 -12.38
C GLY A 240 33.41 3.33 -11.37
N ASN A 241 32.16 3.66 -11.02
CA ASN A 241 31.75 4.66 -10.04
C ASN A 241 32.25 6.09 -10.31
N PRO A 242 31.91 6.71 -11.46
CA PRO A 242 32.25 8.10 -11.75
C PRO A 242 31.58 9.08 -10.77
N LEU A 243 30.40 8.74 -10.22
CA LEU A 243 29.70 9.49 -9.20
C LEU A 243 29.75 8.75 -7.85
N SER A 244 29.69 9.53 -6.76
CA SER A 244 29.55 8.96 -5.42
C SER A 244 28.22 8.19 -5.30
N GLY A 245 28.31 6.89 -5.06
CA GLY A 245 27.13 6.02 -4.91
C GLY A 245 26.21 6.47 -3.77
N HIS A 246 26.75 7.08 -2.71
CA HIS A 246 25.96 7.64 -1.61
C HIS A 246 25.08 8.80 -2.08
N ILE A 247 25.64 9.75 -2.83
CA ILE A 247 24.89 10.89 -3.36
C ILE A 247 23.82 10.38 -4.32
N LEU A 248 24.18 9.42 -5.17
CA LEU A 248 23.28 8.84 -6.15
C LEU A 248 22.12 8.06 -5.49
N LEU A 249 22.37 7.40 -4.36
CA LEU A 249 21.34 6.71 -3.58
C LEU A 249 20.33 7.70 -2.98
N TRP A 250 20.80 8.82 -2.41
CA TRP A 250 19.93 9.89 -1.92
C TRP A 250 19.14 10.56 -3.05
N ALA A 251 19.79 10.83 -4.19
CA ALA A 251 19.11 11.34 -5.37
C ALA A 251 18.02 10.38 -5.86
N THR A 252 18.30 9.08 -5.83
CA THR A 252 17.34 8.02 -6.19
C THR A 252 16.15 7.99 -5.23
N LEU A 253 16.38 8.19 -3.92
CA LEU A 253 15.31 8.29 -2.94
C LEU A 253 14.38 9.48 -3.23
N VAL A 254 14.97 10.67 -3.42
CA VAL A 254 14.19 11.89 -3.72
C VAL A 254 13.42 11.72 -5.02
N TYR A 255 14.04 11.13 -6.04
CA TYR A 255 13.40 10.81 -7.30
C TYR A 255 12.21 9.86 -7.11
N ALA A 256 12.41 8.72 -6.44
CA ALA A 256 11.36 7.72 -6.22
C ALA A 256 10.16 8.29 -5.44
N ALA A 257 10.43 9.08 -4.39
CA ALA A 257 9.38 9.74 -3.61
C ALA A 257 8.60 10.77 -4.45
N THR A 258 9.30 11.57 -5.25
CA THR A 258 8.69 12.60 -6.11
C THR A 258 7.86 11.96 -7.22
N ASP A 259 8.39 10.93 -7.86
CA ASP A 259 7.74 10.22 -8.96
C ASP A 259 6.48 9.47 -8.48
N LEU A 260 6.53 8.83 -7.30
CA LEU A 260 5.35 8.26 -6.64
C LEU A 260 4.32 9.34 -6.28
N PHE A 261 4.74 10.45 -5.68
CA PHE A 261 3.82 11.55 -5.32
C PHE A 261 3.11 12.13 -6.55
N ILE A 262 3.85 12.37 -7.63
CA ILE A 262 3.26 12.84 -8.91
C ILE A 262 2.27 11.82 -9.45
N TYR A 263 2.60 10.53 -9.39
CA TYR A 263 1.72 9.46 -9.84
C TYR A 263 0.40 9.42 -9.05
N LEU A 264 0.49 9.39 -7.72
CA LEU A 264 -0.70 9.40 -6.84
C LEU A 264 -1.54 10.65 -7.05
N ARG A 265 -0.91 11.83 -7.15
CA ARG A 265 -1.61 13.08 -7.42
C ARG A 265 -2.36 13.04 -8.75
N LYS A 266 -1.74 12.53 -9.82
CA LYS A 266 -2.41 12.39 -11.13
C LYS A 266 -3.60 11.44 -11.03
N ALA A 267 -3.42 10.27 -10.42
CA ALA A 267 -4.49 9.31 -10.24
C ALA A 267 -5.70 9.92 -9.50
N ILE A 268 -5.45 10.66 -8.40
CA ILE A 268 -6.53 11.31 -7.65
C ILE A 268 -7.20 12.43 -8.47
N LEU A 269 -6.45 13.21 -9.24
CA LEU A 269 -7.03 14.25 -10.10
C LEU A 269 -7.88 13.65 -11.22
N ASP A 270 -7.42 12.59 -11.88
CA ASP A 270 -8.18 11.90 -12.92
C ASP A 270 -9.51 11.35 -12.36
N ILE A 271 -9.48 10.85 -11.12
CA ILE A 271 -10.68 10.43 -10.38
C ILE A 271 -11.59 11.63 -10.09
N CYS A 272 -11.05 12.74 -9.59
CA CYS A 272 -11.83 13.94 -9.30
C CYS A 272 -12.56 14.46 -10.54
N ASP A 273 -11.86 14.48 -11.68
CA ASP A 273 -12.40 14.87 -12.98
C ASP A 273 -13.52 13.91 -13.44
N LEU A 274 -13.34 12.60 -13.24
CA LEU A 274 -14.38 11.61 -13.53
C LEU A 274 -15.65 11.80 -12.70
N LEU A 275 -15.50 12.28 -11.46
CA LEU A 275 -16.61 12.47 -10.52
C LEU A 275 -17.28 13.84 -10.61
N ASP A 276 -16.71 14.76 -11.40
CA ASP A 276 -17.11 16.18 -11.41
C ASP A 276 -17.11 16.76 -9.97
N GLN A 277 -16.06 16.46 -9.21
CA GLN A 277 -15.89 16.92 -7.83
C GLN A 277 -14.52 17.57 -7.64
N PRO A 278 -14.45 18.71 -6.91
CA PRO A 278 -13.16 19.33 -6.63
C PRO A 278 -12.34 18.46 -5.67
N PHE A 279 -11.03 18.41 -5.89
CA PHE A 279 -10.06 17.73 -5.02
C PHE A 279 -10.19 18.12 -3.54
N ILE A 280 -10.61 19.36 -3.25
CA ILE A 280 -10.96 19.84 -1.92
C ILE A 280 -12.38 20.39 -1.98
N SER A 281 -13.34 19.62 -1.48
CA SER A 281 -14.72 20.09 -1.26
C SER A 281 -14.85 20.61 0.18
N ARG A 282 -15.18 21.89 0.34
CA ARG A 282 -15.59 22.41 1.66
C ARG A 282 -16.99 21.89 1.94
N TYR A 283 -17.14 21.10 3.00
CA TYR A 283 -18.46 20.75 3.50
C TYR A 283 -19.21 22.06 3.83
N PRO A 284 -20.42 22.28 3.29
CA PRO A 284 -21.30 23.26 3.89
C PRO A 284 -21.68 22.70 5.26
N ILE A 285 -21.17 23.33 6.32
CA ILE A 285 -21.73 23.16 7.65
C ILE A 285 -23.20 23.57 7.50
N LYS A 286 -24.13 22.63 7.65
CA LYS A 286 -25.54 22.99 7.77
C LYS A 286 -25.65 23.79 9.04
N ASP A 287 -25.79 25.11 8.91
CA ASP A 287 -26.19 25.97 10.02
C ASP A 287 -27.56 25.51 10.51
N THR A 288 -27.58 24.66 11.53
CA THR A 288 -28.75 24.47 12.38
C THR A 288 -28.89 25.71 13.26
N ALA A 289 -29.20 26.84 12.64
CA ALA A 289 -29.54 28.08 13.31
C ALA A 289 -30.62 28.78 12.48
N ASN A 290 -31.85 28.29 12.63
CA ASN A 290 -33.05 29.12 12.59
C ASN A 290 -34.15 28.39 13.35
N GLY A 291 -33.96 28.34 14.67
CA GLY A 291 -35.10 28.41 15.57
C GLY A 291 -35.59 29.86 15.62
N ASN A 292 -36.91 30.02 15.61
CA ASN A 292 -37.71 31.23 15.82
C ASN A 292 -38.13 32.03 14.57
N GLY A 293 -39.40 31.83 14.22
CA GLY A 293 -40.15 32.66 13.29
C GLY A 293 -41.61 32.19 13.24
N CYS A 294 -42.29 32.21 14.38
CA CYS A 294 -43.74 32.08 14.45
C CYS A 294 -44.36 33.37 13.87
N SER A 295 -45.15 33.23 12.81
CA SER A 295 -46.22 34.18 12.47
C SER A 295 -47.24 33.47 11.60
N ASP A 296 -48.44 33.31 12.16
CA ASP A 296 -49.66 32.82 11.55
C ASP A 296 -50.10 33.63 10.33
N GLY A 297 -50.87 32.97 9.45
CA GLY A 297 -51.84 33.63 8.57
C GLY A 297 -51.59 33.46 7.08
N GLU A 298 -52.11 32.39 6.48
CA GLU A 298 -53.31 32.42 5.64
C GLU A 298 -53.43 31.13 4.81
N ALA A 299 -54.58 30.51 4.94
CA ALA A 299 -54.99 29.36 4.15
C ALA A 299 -55.51 29.82 2.77
N VAL A 300 -55.67 28.80 1.91
CA VAL A 300 -56.71 28.62 0.89
C VAL A 300 -56.17 28.44 -0.55
N HIS A 301 -56.68 27.35 -1.13
CA HIS A 301 -56.69 26.87 -2.53
C HIS A 301 -55.50 26.05 -3.02
N ALA A 302 -55.67 24.99 -3.82
CA ALA A 302 -56.70 23.98 -4.03
C ALA A 302 -56.11 23.00 -5.07
N VAL A 303 -56.17 21.70 -4.75
CA VAL A 303 -56.26 20.52 -5.63
C VAL A 303 -56.45 20.80 -7.12
N GLN A 304 -55.60 20.20 -7.97
CA GLN A 304 -56.02 19.37 -9.12
C GLN A 304 -54.83 18.68 -9.83
N GLY A 305 -54.88 17.33 -9.88
CA GLY A 305 -54.17 16.53 -10.88
C GLY A 305 -54.99 16.43 -12.18
N PRO A 306 -54.41 15.87 -13.26
CA PRO A 306 -54.95 14.62 -13.81
C PRO A 306 -53.83 13.67 -14.32
N SER A 307 -53.89 12.38 -13.98
CA SER A 307 -54.53 11.28 -14.72
C SER A 307 -53.72 10.71 -15.89
N ALA A 308 -53.49 9.41 -15.78
CA ALA A 308 -52.85 8.52 -16.72
C ALA A 308 -53.54 8.47 -18.10
N LYS A 309 -52.76 8.18 -19.13
CA LYS A 309 -53.23 7.43 -20.30
C LYS A 309 -52.15 6.43 -20.74
N LYS A 310 -52.41 5.15 -20.45
CA LYS A 310 -51.92 4.01 -21.22
C LYS A 310 -52.58 4.04 -22.60
N ARG A 311 -51.77 3.90 -23.64
CA ARG A 311 -52.03 3.03 -24.80
C ARG A 311 -50.70 2.62 -25.37
#